data_AF-A0A6I2WA24-F1
#
_entry.id   AF-A0A6I2WA24-F1
#
_cell.length_a   1.000
_cell.length_b   1.000
_cell.length_c   1.000
_cell.angle_alpha   90.00
_cell.angle_beta   90.00
_cell.angle_gamma   90.00
#
_symmetry.space_group_name_H-M   'P 1'
#
loop_
_entity.id
_entity.type
_entity.pdbx_description
1 polymer ?
#
loop_
_entity_poly.entity_id
_entity_poly.type
_entity_poly.pdbx_seq_one_letter_code
_entity_poly.pdbx_strand_id
1 'polypeptide(L)' 'MGHQVKLADSLVEIAMRDAEREHRTLPKQIEFRYKIAGIMEENPDLTYAMVRDILKARDEEASGEYVFG' A
#
# COMPACT_ATOMS: atom_id res chain seq x y z
N MET A 1 10.77 6.24 -12.95
CA MET A 1 11.22 7.65 -12.85
C MET A 1 10.63 8.23 -11.56
N GLY A 2 11.32 9.14 -10.87
CA GLY A 2 10.84 9.72 -9.62
C GLY A 2 10.78 11.25 -9.72
N HIS A 3 9.83 11.86 -9.00
CA HIS A 3 9.71 13.31 -8.87
C HIS A 3 10.00 13.72 -7.42
N GLN A 4 10.73 14.82 -7.23
CA GLN A 4 10.98 15.36 -5.90
C GLN A 4 9.82 16.28 -5.51
N VAL A 5 9.19 15.98 -4.37
CA VAL A 5 8.10 16.78 -3.79
C VAL A 5 8.45 17.11 -2.34
N LYS A 6 8.05 18.30 -1.88
CA LYS A 6 8.15 18.68 -0.47
C LYS A 6 6.85 18.28 0.24
N LEU A 7 6.97 17.50 1.31
CA LEU A 7 5.87 17.09 2.17
C LEU A 7 6.10 17.64 3.57
N ALA A 8 5.03 17.76 4.36
CA ALA A 8 5.15 18.12 5.76
C ALA A 8 5.91 17.02 6.52
N ASP A 9 6.84 17.40 7.40
CA ASP A 9 7.66 16.44 8.15
C ASP A 9 6.80 15.47 8.98
N SER A 10 5.72 15.98 9.58
CA SER A 10 4.76 15.15 10.33
C SER A 10 4.10 14.06 9.49
N LEU A 11 3.80 14.34 8.21
CA LEU A 11 3.26 13.35 7.28
C LEU A 11 4.32 12.30 6.94
N VAL A 12 5.56 12.74 6.71
CA VAL A 12 6.69 11.85 6.41
C VAL A 12 6.95 10.90 7.56
N GLU A 13 6.94 11.38 8.81
CA GLU A 13 7.12 10.55 10.00
C GLU A 13 6.05 9.47 10.14
N ILE A 14 4.77 9.82 9.92
CA ILE A 14 3.66 8.86 9.96
C ILE A 14 3.82 7.82 8.86
N ALA A 15 4.08 8.27 7.64
CA ALA A 15 4.24 7.39 6.49
C ALA A 15 5.45 6.46 6.63
N MET A 16 6.56 6.91 7.24
CA MET A 16 7.72 6.08 7.54
C MET A 16 7.38 4.95 8.52
N ARG A 17 6.73 5.27 9.65
CA ARG A 17 6.32 4.26 10.64
C ARG A 17 5.38 3.22 10.04
N ASP A 18 4.44 3.66 9.22
CA ASP A 18 3.53 2.75 8.52
C ASP A 18 4.28 1.88 7.49
N ALA A 19 5.23 2.47 6.74
CA ALA A 19 6.04 1.74 5.77
C ALA A 19 6.86 0.63 6.44
N GLU A 20 7.51 0.94 7.57
CA GLU A 20 8.27 -0.03 8.37
C GLU A 20 7.38 -1.20 8.84
N ARG A 21 6.19 -0.90 9.37
CA ARG A 21 5.24 -1.93 9.84
C ARG A 21 4.75 -2.84 8.71
N GLU A 22 4.61 -2.29 7.51
CA GLU A 22 4.09 -2.97 6.33
C GLU A 22 5.19 -3.53 5.42
N HIS A 23 6.45 -3.52 5.89
CA HIS A 23 7.63 -3.98 5.14
C HIS A 23 7.75 -3.33 3.74
N ARG A 24 7.39 -2.05 3.63
CA ARG A 24 7.45 -1.24 2.41
C ARG A 24 8.48 -0.13 2.54
N THR A 25 8.91 0.41 1.41
CA THR A 25 9.66 1.68 1.39
C THR A 25 8.70 2.86 1.55
N LEU A 26 9.21 4.00 2.04
CA LEU A 26 8.39 5.21 2.20
C LEU A 26 7.67 5.63 0.89
N PRO A 27 8.33 5.69 -0.28
CA PRO A 27 7.63 5.98 -1.54
C PRO A 27 6.52 4.99 -1.85
N LYS A 28 6.77 3.67 -1.70
CA LYS A 28 5.77 2.63 -1.93
C LYS A 28 4.59 2.75 -0.98
N GLN A 29 4.82 3.18 0.27
CA GLN A 29 3.74 3.38 1.23
C GLN A 29 2.84 4.56 0.85
N ILE A 30 3.42 5.66 0.35
CA ILE A 30 2.66 6.81 -0.15
C ILE A 30 1.85 6.43 -1.39
N GLU A 31 2.46 5.72 -2.34
CA GLU A 31 1.77 5.19 -3.53
C GLU A 31 0.63 4.24 -3.15
N PHE A 32 0.86 3.34 -2.19
CA PHE A 32 -0.16 2.41 -1.69
C PHE A 32 -1.35 3.14 -1.07
N ARG A 33 -1.09 4.16 -0.23
CA ARG A 33 -2.13 5.00 0.37
C ARG A 33 -2.95 5.74 -0.70
N TYR A 34 -2.28 6.30 -1.73
CA TYR A 34 -2.97 6.99 -2.83
C TYR A 34 -3.83 6.03 -3.66
N LYS A 35 -3.32 4.81 -3.93
CA LYS A 35 -4.07 3.76 -4.62
C LYS A 35 -5.33 3.34 -3.86
N ILE A 36 -5.25 3.19 -2.54
CA ILE A 36 -6.44 2.91 -1.72
C ILE A 36 -7.47 4.03 -1.83
N ALA A 37 -7.03 5.30 -1.74
CA ALA A 37 -7.93 6.44 -1.83
C ALA A 37 -8.73 6.43 -3.14
N GLY A 38 -8.06 6.25 -4.28
CA GLY A 38 -8.74 6.17 -5.58
C GLY A 38 -9.75 5.02 -5.67
N ILE A 39 -9.39 3.82 -5.18
CA ILE A 39 -10.33 2.68 -5.18
C ILE A 39 -11.54 2.96 -4.29
N MET A 40 -11.34 3.58 -3.13
CA MET A 40 -12.44 3.93 -2.23
C MET A 40 -13.35 5.01 -2.81
N GLU A 41 -12.80 5.98 -3.53
CA GLU A 41 -13.57 7.01 -4.23
C GLU A 41 -14.44 6.40 -5.35
N GLU A 42 -13.91 5.43 -6.09
CA GLU A 42 -14.62 4.72 -7.16
C GLU A 42 -15.62 3.67 -6.63
N ASN A 43 -15.39 3.14 -5.42
CA ASN A 43 -16.15 2.04 -4.83
C ASN A 43 -16.54 2.39 -3.38
N PRO A 44 -17.48 3.33 -3.17
CA PRO A 44 -17.82 3.87 -1.84
C PRO A 44 -18.49 2.85 -0.91
N ASP A 45 -18.97 1.73 -1.45
CA ASP A 45 -19.53 0.58 -0.75
C ASP A 45 -18.46 -0.35 -0.16
N LEU A 46 -17.23 -0.29 -0.68
CA LEU A 46 -16.11 -1.07 -0.15
C LEU A 46 -15.51 -0.40 1.07
N THR A 47 -15.34 -1.17 2.14
CA THR A 47 -14.63 -0.69 3.32
C THR A 47 -13.13 -0.57 3.07
N TYR A 48 -12.47 0.37 3.75
CA TYR A 48 -11.01 0.51 3.72
C TYR A 48 -10.29 -0.81 4.01
N ALA A 49 -10.77 -1.59 4.99
CA ALA A 49 -10.17 -2.86 5.37
C ALA A 49 -10.20 -3.86 4.20
N MET A 50 -11.34 -4.00 3.52
CA MET A 50 -11.47 -4.88 2.35
C MET A 50 -10.51 -4.47 1.23
N VAL A 51 -10.47 -3.19 0.87
CA VAL A 51 -9.59 -2.69 -0.21
C VAL A 51 -8.13 -2.94 0.17
N ARG A 52 -7.73 -2.60 1.40
CA ARG A 52 -6.36 -2.82 1.90
C ARG A 52 -5.98 -4.30 1.82
N ASP A 53 -6.84 -5.20 2.30
CA ASP A 53 -6.52 -6.62 2.39
C ASP A 53 -6.45 -7.27 1.00
N ILE A 54 -7.34 -6.88 0.06
CA ILE A 54 -7.26 -7.30 -1.34
C ILE A 54 -5.94 -6.85 -1.98
N LEU A 55 -5.52 -5.60 -1.74
CA LEU A 55 -4.27 -5.09 -2.31
C LEU A 55 -3.04 -5.76 -1.68
N LYS A 56 -3.05 -6.04 -0.37
CA LYS A 56 -1.98 -6.79 0.29
C LYS A 56 -1.87 -8.21 -0.29
N ALA A 57 -2.99 -8.92 -0.41
CA ALA A 57 -3.02 -10.27 -0.97
C ALA A 57 -2.51 -10.32 -2.43
N ARG A 58 -2.73 -9.26 -3.21
CA ARG A 58 -2.17 -9.15 -4.57
C ARG A 58 -0.67 -8.91 -4.59
N ASP A 59 -0.15 -8.12 -3.64
CA ASP A 59 1.29 -7.85 -3.53
C ASP A 59 2.06 -9.05 -2.94
N GLU A 60 1.38 -9.98 -2.26
CA GLU A 60 1.91 -11.26 -1.75
C GLU A 60 2.08 -12.34 -2.85
N GLU A 61 2.30 -11.95 -4.11
CA GLU A 61 2.33 -12.80 -5.31
C GLU A 61 2.91 -14.22 -5.08
N ALA A 62 2.03 -15.22 -5.21
CA ALA A 62 2.26 -16.67 -5.32
C ALA A 62 3.61 -17.19 -4.81
N SER A 63 3.87 -17.17 -3.50
CA SER A 63 5.05 -17.84 -2.95
C SER A 63 4.91 -19.38 -3.09
N GLY A 64 5.31 -19.89 -4.26
CA GLY A 64 5.49 -21.30 -4.55
C GLY A 64 4.35 -21.91 -5.38
N GLU A 65 4.66 -22.36 -6.60
CA GLU A 65 4.00 -23.55 -7.13
C GLU A 65 4.21 -24.67 -6.10
N TYR A 66 3.14 -25.11 -5.45
CA TYR A 66 3.20 -26.29 -4.60
C TYR A 66 3.32 -27.50 -5.53
N VAL A 67 4.53 -28.05 -5.68
CA VAL A 67 4.76 -29.28 -6.42
C VAL A 67 4.29 -30.44 -5.54
N PHE A 68 3.16 -31.05 -5.89
CA PHE A 68 2.82 -32.38 -5.41
C PHE A 68 3.65 -33.41 -6.19
N GLY A 69 4.44 -34.21 -5.47
CA GLY A 69 5.05 -35.44 -5.98
C GLY A 69 6.54 -35.35 -6.26
#